data_AF-A0A7R9MQ57-F1
#
_entry.id   AF-A0A7R9MQ57-F1
#
_cell.length_a   1.000
_cell.length_b   1.000
_cell.length_c   1.000
_cell.angle_alpha   90.00
_cell.angle_beta   90.00
_cell.angle_gamma   90.00
#
_symmetry.space_group_name_H-M   'P 1'
#
loop_
_entity.id
_entity.type
_entity.pdbx_description
1 polymer ?
#
loop_
_entity_poly.entity_id
_entity_poly.type
_entity_poly.pdbx_seq_one_letter_code
_entity_poly.pdbx_strand_id
1 'polypeptide(L)'
;MKLFIALALIVSVSAVPLQELESEWIAFKNEFRGNSYFGGEGEESVRRQIFETNYAYITAHNAEADKGLHTFRLGVNQFADMTN
;
A
#
# COMPACT_ATOMS: atom_id res chain seq x y z
N MET A 1 10.93 2.09 41.60
CA MET A 1 11.70 2.76 40.53
C MET A 1 10.90 2.62 39.24
N LYS A 2 10.40 3.72 38.67
CA LYS A 2 9.59 3.70 37.44
C LYS A 2 10.56 3.69 36.26
N LEU A 3 10.70 2.54 35.58
CA LEU A 3 11.46 2.45 34.33
C LEU A 3 10.66 3.15 33.24
N PHE A 4 11.17 4.27 32.73
CA PHE A 4 10.71 4.87 31.49
C PHE A 4 11.49 4.22 30.35
N ILE A 5 10.87 3.30 29.61
CA ILE A 5 11.44 2.75 28.38
C ILE A 5 11.10 3.75 27.27
N ALA A 6 12.10 4.53 26.87
CA ALA A 6 12.03 5.37 25.69
C ALA A 6 12.09 4.46 24.46
N LEU A 7 10.96 4.27 23.78
CA LEU A 7 10.86 3.51 22.55
C LEU A 7 11.36 4.39 21.40
N ALA A 8 12.63 4.23 21.01
CA ALA A 8 13.17 4.81 19.80
C ALA A 8 12.53 4.09 18.59
N LEU A 9 11.53 4.73 17.97
CA LEU A 9 10.93 4.27 16.72
C LEU A 9 11.95 4.46 15.58
N ILE A 10 12.73 3.43 15.32
CA ILE A 10 13.52 3.33 14.08
C ILE A 10 12.50 3.04 12.97
N VAL A 11 12.11 4.07 12.23
CA VAL A 11 11.32 3.92 11.01
C VAL A 11 12.28 3.47 9.91
N SER A 12 12.42 2.16 9.76
CA SER A 12 13.05 1.57 8.59
C SER A 12 12.06 1.67 7.43
N VAL A 13 12.31 2.56 6.47
CA VAL A 13 11.59 2.56 5.19
C VAL A 13 12.07 1.36 4.39
N SER A 14 11.29 0.29 4.37
CA SER A 14 11.47 -0.84 3.45
C SER A 14 10.89 -0.44 2.10
N ALA A 15 11.74 -0.30 1.08
CA ALA A 15 11.28 -0.12 -0.29
C ALA A 15 10.59 -1.41 -0.76
N VAL A 16 9.38 -1.29 -1.32
CA VAL A 16 8.71 -2.41 -1.99
C VAL A 16 9.47 -2.71 -3.29
N PRO A 17 9.88 -3.97 -3.55
CA PRO A 17 10.53 -4.33 -4.81
C PRO A 17 9.63 -4.02 -6.02
N LEU A 18 10.22 -3.47 -7.10
CA LEU A 18 9.48 -3.14 -8.33
C LEU A 18 8.71 -4.34 -8.93
N GLN A 19 9.26 -5.54 -8.80
CA GLN A 19 8.62 -6.76 -9.29
C GLN A 19 7.36 -7.13 -8.49
N GLU A 20 7.36 -6.86 -7.18
CA GLU A 20 6.20 -7.06 -6.32
C GLU A 20 5.10 -6.05 -6.68
N LEU A 21 5.47 -4.78 -6.88
CA LEU A 21 4.52 -3.75 -7.29
C LEU A 21 3.84 -4.10 -8.63
N GLU A 22 4.57 -4.64 -9.60
CA GLU A 22 3.98 -5.08 -10.86
C GLU A 22 3.00 -6.25 -10.67
N SER A 23 3.37 -7.27 -9.87
CA SER A 23 2.46 -8.39 -9.62
C SER A 23 1.19 -7.97 -8.91
N GLU A 24 1.30 -7.07 -7.93
CA GLU A 24 0.17 -6.58 -7.15
C GLU A 24 -0.74 -5.67 -7.99
N TRP A 25 -0.15 -4.86 -8.87
CA TRP A 25 -0.92 -4.08 -9.84
C TRP A 25 -1.72 -4.96 -10.79
N ILE A 26 -1.12 -6.02 -11.33
CA ILE A 26 -1.81 -6.96 -12.21
C ILE A 26 -2.92 -7.68 -11.45
N ALA A 27 -2.67 -8.14 -10.22
CA ALA A 27 -3.66 -8.79 -9.38
C ALA A 27 -4.85 -7.87 -9.10
N PHE A 28 -4.59 -6.63 -8.66
CA PHE A 28 -5.60 -5.61 -8.41
C PHE A 28 -6.46 -5.35 -9.66
N LYS A 29 -5.84 -5.16 -10.83
CA LYS A 29 -6.59 -4.96 -12.07
C LYS A 29 -7.49 -6.16 -12.38
N ASN A 30 -6.95 -7.37 -12.30
CA ASN A 30 -7.71 -8.59 -12.58
C ASN A 30 -8.91 -8.74 -11.65
N GLU A 31 -8.78 -8.37 -10.38
CA GLU A 31 -9.84 -8.51 -9.38
C GLU A 31 -10.89 -7.39 -9.48
N PHE A 32 -10.48 -6.12 -9.65
CA PHE A 32 -11.36 -4.97 -9.45
C PHE A 32 -11.65 -4.11 -10.69
N ARG A 33 -10.91 -4.30 -11.79
CA ARG A 33 -11.02 -3.45 -12.99
C ARG A 33 -11.25 -4.23 -14.28
N GLY A 34 -10.83 -5.50 -14.33
CA GLY A 34 -10.77 -6.27 -15.56
C GLY A 34 -9.81 -5.65 -16.58
N ASN A 35 -10.15 -5.72 -17.86
CA ASN A 35 -9.32 -5.26 -18.98
C ASN A 35 -9.36 -3.73 -19.23
N SER A 36 -9.89 -2.91 -18.32
CA SER A 36 -10.30 -1.56 -18.74
C SER A 36 -10.12 -0.46 -17.69
N TYR A 37 -9.12 0.39 -17.94
CA TYR A 37 -9.26 1.82 -17.75
C TYR A 37 -9.73 2.42 -19.08
N PHE A 38 -10.99 2.83 -19.14
CA PHE A 38 -11.66 3.23 -20.39
C PHE A 38 -11.24 4.63 -20.89
N GLY A 39 -10.39 5.37 -20.17
CA GLY A 39 -9.89 6.70 -20.54
C GLY A 39 -8.56 6.74 -21.29
N GLY A 40 -7.93 5.59 -21.60
CA GLY A 40 -6.66 5.50 -22.34
C GLY A 40 -5.41 5.46 -21.46
N GLU A 41 -4.22 5.35 -22.08
CA GLU A 41 -2.93 5.13 -21.38
C GLU A 41 -2.62 6.16 -20.28
N GLY A 42 -3.09 7.39 -20.44
CA GLY A 42 -2.93 8.46 -19.44
C GLY A 42 -3.71 8.19 -18.14
N GLU A 43 -4.93 7.66 -18.23
CA GLU A 43 -5.71 7.32 -17.05
C GLU A 43 -5.07 6.14 -16.30
N GLU A 44 -4.64 5.10 -17.02
CA GLU A 44 -4.01 3.94 -16.39
C GLU A 44 -2.72 4.32 -15.65
N SER A 45 -1.90 5.20 -16.23
CA SER A 45 -0.67 5.68 -15.57
C SER A 45 -0.96 6.42 -14.26
N VAL A 46 -1.97 7.31 -14.25
CA VAL A 46 -2.39 8.03 -13.03
C VAL A 46 -2.93 7.05 -11.98
N ARG A 47 -3.80 6.12 -12.39
CA ARG A 47 -4.37 5.10 -11.50
C ARG A 47 -3.30 4.19 -10.91
N ARG A 48 -2.31 3.81 -11.71
CA ARG A 48 -1.16 3.05 -11.24
C ARG A 48 -0.35 3.81 -10.20
N GLN A 49 -0.09 5.10 -10.42
CA GLN A 49 0.65 5.91 -9.45
C GLN A 49 -0.10 6.05 -8.11
N ILE A 50 -1.43 6.22 -8.17
CA ILE A 50 -2.26 6.24 -6.97
C ILE A 50 -2.22 4.87 -6.26
N PHE A 51 -2.35 3.78 -7.02
CA PHE A 51 -2.25 2.43 -6.50
C PHE A 51 -0.91 2.16 -5.80
N GLU A 52 0.21 2.50 -6.43
CA GLU A 52 1.55 2.31 -5.85
C GLU A 52 1.69 3.09 -4.53
N THR A 53 1.15 4.30 -4.48
CA THR A 53 1.14 5.13 -3.26
C THR A 53 0.31 4.48 -2.15
N ASN A 54 -0.89 4.02 -2.47
CA ASN A 54 -1.78 3.37 -1.51
C ASN A 54 -1.23 1.99 -1.07
N TYR A 55 -0.62 1.23 -1.97
CA TYR A 55 0.02 -0.04 -1.63
C TYR A 55 1.19 0.17 -0.67
N ALA A 56 2.04 1.17 -0.91
CA ALA A 56 3.11 1.54 0.02
C ALA A 56 2.58 1.91 1.40
N TYR A 57 1.47 2.66 1.46
CA TYR A 57 0.80 3.00 2.72
C TYR A 57 0.25 1.77 3.44
N ILE A 58 -0.44 0.87 2.73
CA ILE A 58 -0.97 -0.40 3.26
C ILE A 58 0.17 -1.24 3.86
N THR A 59 1.28 -1.38 3.13
CA THR A 59 2.45 -2.15 3.57
C THR A 59 3.10 -1.55 4.81
N ALA A 60 3.30 -0.23 4.83
CA ALA A 60 3.87 0.47 5.98
C ALA A 60 2.98 0.33 7.23
N HIS A 61 1.68 0.60 7.09
CA HIS A 61 0.71 0.45 8.18
C HIS A 61 0.68 -0.99 8.70
N ASN A 62 0.70 -1.98 7.81
CA ASN A 62 0.68 -3.38 8.21
C ASN A 62 1.98 -3.83 8.90
N ALA A 63 3.13 -3.28 8.50
CA ALA A 63 4.40 -3.48 9.21
C ALA A 63 4.41 -2.84 10.61
N GLU A 64 3.72 -1.72 10.79
CA GLU A 64 3.48 -1.11 12.10
C GLU A 64 2.50 -1.94 12.95
N ALA A 65 1.47 -2.50 12.34
CA ALA A 65 0.52 -3.42 13.00
C ALA A 65 1.24 -4.68 13.51
N ASP A 66 2.18 -5.23 12.74
CA ASP A 66 3.02 -6.37 13.16
C ASP A 66 3.93 -6.05 14.36
N LYS A 67 4.20 -4.77 14.61
CA LYS A 67 4.90 -4.27 15.80
C LYS A 67 3.94 -3.95 16.96
N GLY A 68 2.63 -4.18 16.79
CA GLY A 68 1.60 -3.88 17.77
C GLY A 68 1.23 -2.40 17.89
N LEU A 69 1.61 -1.55 16.92
CA LEU A 69 1.27 -0.12 16.92
C LEU A 69 -0.16 0.15 16.45
N HIS A 70 -0.75 -0.80 15.71
CA HIS A 70 -2.14 -0.75 15.24
C HIS A 70 -2.88 -2.01 15.66
N THR A 71 -4.18 -1.87 15.92
CA THR A 71 -5.06 -2.99 16.29
C THR A 71 -5.82 -3.58 15.09
N PHE A 72 -5.54 -3.10 13.88
CA PHE A 72 -6.17 -3.54 12.64
C PHE A 72 -5.14 -3.55 11.51
N ARG A 73 -5.53 -4.15 10.38
CA ARG A 73 -4.73 -4.19 9.15
C ARG A 73 -5.52 -3.59 8.00
N LEU A 74 -4.80 -3.07 7.02
CA LEU A 74 -5.36 -2.63 5.75
C LEU A 74 -5.17 -3.73 4.70
N GLY A 75 -6.00 -3.69 3.66
CA GLY A 75 -5.89 -4.57 2.52
C GLY A 75 -6.17 -3.81 1.23
N VAL A 76 -5.59 -4.29 0.13
CA VAL A 76 -5.94 -3.85 -1.21
C VAL A 76 -7.43 -4.15 -1.45
N ASN A 77 -8.16 -3.17 -1.97
CA ASN A 77 -9.58 -3.28 -2.28
C ASN A 77 -9.91 -2.41 -3.49
N GLN A 78 -11.18 -2.37 -3.91
CA GLN A 78 -11.63 -1.64 -5.10
C GLN A 78 -11.39 -0.12 -5.09
N PHE A 79 -10.93 0.48 -3.99
CA PHE A 79 -10.59 1.89 -3.87
C PHE A 79 -9.08 2.16 -3.89
N ALA A 80 -8.26 1.12 -4.06
CA ALA A 80 -6.80 1.24 -3.97
C ALA A 80 -6.17 2.15 -5.04
N ASP A 81 -6.84 2.47 -6.14
CA ASP A 81 -6.41 3.42 -7.18
C ASP A 81 -7.13 4.78 -7.11
N MET A 82 -7.73 5.10 -5.96
CA MET A 82 -8.43 6.36 -5.70
C MET A 82 -7.69 7.21 -4.65
N THR A 83 -7.87 8.53 -4.74
CA THR A 83 -7.43 9.48 -3.72
C THR A 83 -8.51 9.67 -2.66
N ASN A 84 -8.11 10.03 -1.44
CA ASN A 84 -9.03 10.46 -0.37
C ASN A 84 -9.60 11.86 -0.61
#